data_AF-A0A3D0YB44-F1
#
_entry.id   AF-A0A3D0YB44-F1
#
_cell.length_a   1.000
_cell.length_b   1.000
_cell.length_c   1.000
_cell.angle_alpha   90.00
_cell.angle_beta   90.00
_cell.angle_gamma   90.00
#
_symmetry.space_group_name_H-M   'P 1'
#
loop_
_entity.id
_entity.type
_entity.pdbx_description
1 polymer ?
#
loop_
_entity_poly.entity_id
_entity_poly.type
_entity_poly.pdbx_seq_one_letter_code
_entity_poly.pdbx_strand_id
1 'polypeptide(L)'
;MAKYHIKFKKKNINTTSNKWIIIITIWTFVIALVLNFISNILMEKMNILASFFILLVIVLFAIICDAIGTAVASAGEIPIHSMAASKVKGAKEAIIIIRNASAVANFFNDVIGDIASIISGAASAIIVIKIVENFTSFDKSWLDILIASILAAIMVSGKAIGKGFAIKNANFIVYKLGYVISFFSKEKI
;
A
#
# COMPACT_ATOMS: atom_id res chain seq x y z
N MET A 1 -9.33 -18.74 -45.65
CA MET A 1 -8.90 -18.67 -44.24
C MET A 1 -10.06 -18.15 -43.41
N ALA A 2 -10.65 -18.98 -42.54
CA ALA A 2 -11.76 -18.57 -41.69
C ALA A 2 -11.27 -17.62 -40.57
N LYS A 3 -11.78 -16.39 -40.54
CA LYS A 3 -11.54 -15.43 -39.47
C LYS A 3 -12.38 -15.82 -38.25
N TYR A 4 -11.77 -16.43 -37.24
CA TYR A 4 -12.41 -16.61 -35.93
C TYR A 4 -12.53 -15.24 -35.25
N HIS A 5 -13.76 -14.75 -35.09
CA HIS A 5 -14.05 -13.56 -34.29
C HIS A 5 -14.12 -13.94 -32.80
N ILE A 6 -13.01 -13.79 -32.10
CA ILE A 6 -12.93 -13.97 -30.64
C ILE A 6 -13.61 -12.75 -29.99
N LYS A 7 -14.78 -12.94 -29.37
CA LYS A 7 -15.47 -11.90 -28.58
C LYS A 7 -15.03 -11.99 -27.11
N PHE A 8 -14.20 -11.06 -26.66
CA PHE A 8 -13.88 -10.92 -25.24
C PHE A 8 -15.10 -10.38 -24.47
N LYS A 9 -15.54 -11.09 -23.43
CA LYS A 9 -16.63 -10.65 -22.56
C LYS A 9 -16.17 -9.42 -21.78
N LYS A 10 -16.72 -8.24 -22.11
CA LYS A 10 -16.43 -6.99 -21.42
C LYS A 10 -16.97 -7.08 -19.99
N LYS A 11 -16.08 -7.09 -18.98
CA LYS A 11 -16.47 -7.03 -17.57
C LYS A 11 -17.14 -5.68 -17.32
N ASN A 12 -18.33 -5.68 -16.74
CA ASN A 12 -19.06 -4.46 -16.41
C ASN A 12 -18.38 -3.84 -15.18
N ILE A 13 -17.31 -3.08 -15.41
CA ILE A 13 -16.59 -2.35 -14.37
C ILE A 13 -17.37 -1.06 -14.17
N ASN A 14 -17.92 -0.85 -12.97
CA ASN A 14 -18.51 0.44 -12.60
C ASN A 14 -17.47 1.51 -12.90
N THR A 15 -17.76 2.39 -13.86
CA THR A 15 -16.87 3.47 -14.24
C THR A 15 -16.64 4.34 -13.01
N THR A 16 -15.37 4.53 -12.64
CA THR A 16 -14.98 5.40 -11.54
C THR A 16 -15.58 6.78 -11.81
N SER A 17 -16.53 7.17 -10.98
CA SER A 17 -17.19 8.47 -11.04
C SER A 17 -16.14 9.59 -10.95
N ASN A 18 -16.26 10.65 -11.75
CA ASN A 18 -15.40 11.84 -11.65
C ASN A 18 -15.34 12.39 -10.21
N LYS A 19 -16.41 12.22 -9.43
CA LYS A 19 -16.44 12.61 -8.00
C LYS A 19 -15.44 11.80 -7.17
N TRP A 20 -15.27 10.52 -7.48
CA TRP A 20 -14.34 9.64 -6.77
C TRP A 20 -12.88 10.01 -7.06
N ILE A 21 -12.57 10.40 -8.29
CA ILE A 21 -11.23 10.88 -8.68
C ILE A 21 -10.89 12.17 -7.91
N ILE A 22 -11.81 13.14 -7.84
CA ILE A 22 -11.58 14.38 -7.10
C ILE A 22 -11.39 14.10 -5.60
N ILE A 23 -12.23 13.23 -5.03
CA ILE A 23 -12.13 12.80 -3.64
C ILE A 23 -10.77 12.16 -3.36
N ILE A 24 -10.32 11.21 -4.19
CA ILE A 24 -9.07 10.51 -3.92
C ILE A 24 -7.88 11.47 -4.02
N THR A 25 -7.85 12.38 -5.00
CA THR A 25 -6.77 13.37 -5.14
C THR A 25 -6.69 14.30 -3.92
N ILE A 26 -7.83 14.82 -3.45
CA ILE A 26 -7.86 15.71 -2.28
C ILE A 26 -7.43 14.96 -1.02
N TRP A 27 -7.96 13.74 -0.79
CA TRP A 27 -7.57 12.95 0.37
C TRP A 27 -6.09 12.56 0.34
N THR A 28 -5.57 12.11 -0.80
CA THR A 28 -4.14 11.82 -1.00
C THR A 28 -3.29 13.04 -0.66
N PHE A 29 -3.66 14.23 -1.14
CA PHE A 29 -2.93 15.46 -0.86
C PHE A 29 -2.90 15.78 0.64
N VAL A 30 -4.05 15.73 1.32
CA VAL A 30 -4.15 16.02 2.76
C VAL A 30 -3.36 15.00 3.59
N ILE A 31 -3.49 13.72 3.27
CA ILE A 31 -2.76 12.64 3.97
C ILE A 31 -1.25 12.79 3.74
N ALA A 32 -0.83 13.06 2.50
CA ALA A 32 0.58 13.28 2.17
C ALA A 32 1.16 14.47 2.94
N LEU A 33 0.43 15.58 3.04
CA LEU A 33 0.86 16.78 3.77
C LEU A 33 1.08 16.46 5.25
N VAL A 34 0.09 15.84 5.90
CA VAL A 34 0.16 15.49 7.32
C VAL A 34 1.29 14.50 7.60
N LEU A 35 1.41 13.44 6.79
CA LEU A 35 2.44 12.42 6.99
C LEU A 35 3.86 12.96 6.71
N ASN A 36 4.06 13.76 5.67
CA ASN A 36 5.36 14.40 5.41
C ASN A 36 5.76 15.33 6.56
N PHE A 37 4.83 16.12 7.07
CA PHE A 37 5.09 17.02 8.19
C PHE A 37 5.55 16.24 9.44
N ILE A 38 4.82 15.18 9.79
CA ILE A 38 5.17 14.31 10.93
C ILE A 38 6.52 13.62 10.71
N SER A 39 6.76 13.08 9.51
CA SER A 39 7.99 12.37 9.17
C SER A 39 9.22 13.29 9.25
N ASN A 40 9.14 14.51 8.72
CA ASN A 40 10.26 15.46 8.76
C ASN A 40 10.63 15.83 10.21
N ILE A 41 9.65 16.14 11.05
CA ILE A 41 9.88 16.48 12.46
C ILE A 41 10.53 15.31 13.22
N LEU A 42 10.05 14.09 12.98
CA LEU A 42 10.61 12.90 13.60
C LEU A 42 12.05 12.67 13.14
N MET A 43 12.31 12.79 11.84
CA MET A 43 13.62 12.49 11.27
C MET A 43 14.68 13.53 11.58
N GLU A 44 14.34 14.81 11.68
CA GLU A 44 15.30 15.86 12.04
C GLU A 44 15.90 15.61 13.43
N LYS A 45 15.07 15.25 14.42
CA LYS A 45 15.48 15.05 15.82
C LYS A 45 16.18 13.72 16.09
N MET A 46 16.09 12.77 15.16
CA MET A 46 16.61 11.40 15.34
C MET A 46 18.09 11.30 14.99
N ASN A 47 18.83 10.45 15.71
CA ASN A 47 20.20 10.12 15.35
C ASN A 47 20.25 9.30 14.05
N ILE A 48 21.42 9.17 13.43
CA ILE A 48 21.57 8.50 12.11
C ILE A 48 21.04 7.07 12.12
N LEU A 49 21.37 6.31 13.18
CA LEU A 49 20.99 4.91 13.31
C LEU A 49 19.47 4.75 13.49
N ALA A 50 18.86 5.65 14.26
CA ALA A 50 17.42 5.66 14.46
C ALA A 50 16.66 6.09 13.20
N SER A 51 17.22 7.02 12.43
CA SER A 51 16.67 7.46 11.13
C SER A 51 16.67 6.31 10.11
N PHE A 52 17.73 5.50 10.08
CA PHE A 52 17.78 4.30 9.23
C PHE A 52 16.74 3.24 9.63
N PHE A 53 16.53 3.04 10.94
CA PHE A 53 15.50 2.13 11.44
C PHE A 53 14.09 2.61 11.05
N ILE A 54 13.80 3.91 11.18
CA ILE A 54 12.52 4.49 10.77
C ILE A 54 12.28 4.30 9.27
N LEU A 55 13.30 4.51 8.44
CA LEU A 55 13.24 4.31 6.99
C LEU A 55 12.83 2.87 6.67
N LEU A 56 13.45 1.90 7.34
CA LEU A 56 13.16 0.48 7.14
C LEU A 56 11.71 0.15 7.51
N VAL A 57 11.20 0.70 8.63
CA VAL A 57 9.79 0.53 9.03
C VAL A 57 8.83 1.12 7.98
N ILE A 58 9.12 2.31 7.44
CA ILE A 58 8.30 2.95 6.40
C ILE A 58 8.27 2.08 5.12
N VAL A 59 9.42 1.56 4.70
CA VAL A 59 9.54 0.65 3.53
C VAL A 59 8.74 -0.63 3.73
N LEU A 60 8.88 -1.28 4.90
CA LEU A 60 8.11 -2.49 5.21
C LEU A 60 6.60 -2.21 5.23
N PHE A 61 6.19 -1.10 5.82
CA PHE A 61 4.79 -0.69 5.84
C PHE A 61 4.25 -0.49 4.42
N ALA A 62 5.01 0.15 3.53
CA ALA A 62 4.64 0.34 2.12
C ALA A 62 4.41 -1.00 1.40
N ILE A 63 5.31 -1.97 1.58
CA ILE A 63 5.21 -3.30 0.98
C ILE A 63 3.99 -4.06 1.52
N ILE A 64 3.72 -3.98 2.83
CA ILE A 64 2.56 -4.63 3.45
C ILE A 64 1.25 -4.03 2.93
N CYS A 65 1.16 -2.70 2.81
CA CYS A 65 -0.01 -2.04 2.25
C CYS A 65 -0.26 -2.45 0.79
N ASP A 66 0.77 -2.53 -0.04
CA ASP A 66 0.68 -3.01 -1.43
C ASP A 66 0.23 -4.49 -1.51
N ALA A 67 0.71 -5.32 -0.59
CA ALA A 67 0.26 -6.71 -0.48
C ALA A 67 -1.23 -6.80 -0.08
N ILE A 68 -1.70 -5.93 0.82
CA ILE A 68 -3.12 -5.84 1.20
C ILE A 68 -3.98 -5.45 0.00
N GLY A 69 -3.64 -4.37 -0.72
CA GLY A 69 -4.42 -3.93 -1.87
C GLY A 69 -4.44 -4.97 -3.00
N THR A 70 -3.32 -5.64 -3.24
CA THR A 70 -3.23 -6.75 -4.20
C THR A 70 -4.08 -7.96 -3.78
N ALA A 71 -4.11 -8.30 -2.49
CA ALA A 71 -4.97 -9.35 -1.96
C ALA A 71 -6.45 -9.01 -2.15
N VAL A 72 -6.84 -7.77 -1.86
CA VAL A 72 -8.22 -7.28 -2.07
C VAL A 72 -8.63 -7.36 -3.54
N ALA A 73 -7.74 -6.98 -4.47
CA ALA A 73 -8.00 -7.05 -5.90
C ALA A 73 -8.12 -8.49 -6.44
N SER A 74 -7.47 -9.45 -5.78
CA SER A 74 -7.39 -10.85 -6.23
C SER A 74 -8.35 -11.79 -5.49
N ALA A 75 -9.01 -11.32 -4.43
CA ALA A 75 -9.90 -12.16 -3.63
C ALA A 75 -11.17 -12.57 -4.39
N GLY A 76 -11.60 -13.80 -4.16
CA GLY A 76 -12.81 -14.37 -4.74
C GLY A 76 -14.02 -14.20 -3.82
N GLU A 77 -15.17 -13.87 -4.41
CA GLU A 77 -16.43 -13.69 -3.68
C GLU A 77 -16.97 -15.01 -3.10
N ILE A 78 -16.84 -16.12 -3.83
CA ILE A 78 -17.42 -17.43 -3.49
C ILE A 78 -17.03 -17.93 -2.07
N PRO A 79 -15.74 -18.02 -1.69
CA PRO A 79 -15.37 -18.48 -0.36
C PRO A 79 -15.85 -17.54 0.75
N ILE A 80 -15.92 -16.24 0.49
CA ILE A 80 -16.33 -15.25 1.49
C ILE A 80 -17.85 -15.24 1.68
N HIS A 81 -18.63 -15.47 0.63
CA HIS A 81 -20.07 -15.71 0.74
C HIS A 81 -20.40 -16.98 1.53
N SER A 82 -19.64 -18.06 1.33
CA SER A 82 -19.80 -19.29 2.12
C SER A 82 -19.53 -19.06 3.62
N MET A 83 -18.50 -18.27 3.95
CA MET A 83 -18.22 -17.87 5.34
C MET A 83 -19.34 -17.00 5.94
N ALA A 84 -19.94 -16.11 5.15
CA ALA A 84 -21.07 -15.29 5.61
C ALA A 84 -22.34 -16.12 5.85
N ALA A 85 -22.62 -17.13 5.01
CA ALA A 85 -23.72 -18.06 5.21
C ALA A 85 -23.54 -18.88 6.51
N SER A 86 -22.29 -19.24 6.82
CA SER A 86 -21.90 -19.89 8.07
C SER A 86 -21.81 -18.95 9.28
N LYS A 87 -22.22 -17.68 9.14
CA LYS A 87 -22.20 -16.63 10.18
C LYS A 87 -20.83 -16.43 10.84
N VAL A 88 -19.74 -16.57 10.07
CA VAL A 88 -18.39 -16.27 10.58
C VAL A 88 -18.27 -14.75 10.80
N LYS A 89 -17.82 -14.36 12.00
CA LYS A 89 -17.64 -12.94 12.36
C LYS A 89 -16.68 -12.25 11.38
N GLY A 90 -17.01 -11.05 10.92
CA GLY A 90 -16.21 -10.30 9.95
C GLY A 90 -16.44 -10.66 8.48
N ALA A 91 -17.24 -11.70 8.19
CA ALA A 91 -17.51 -12.10 6.80
C ALA A 91 -18.39 -11.08 6.07
N LYS A 92 -19.32 -10.39 6.76
CA LYS A 92 -20.16 -9.34 6.16
C LYS A 92 -19.32 -8.15 5.73
N GLU A 93 -18.39 -7.72 6.57
CA GLU A 93 -17.43 -6.65 6.30
C GLU A 93 -16.50 -7.02 5.16
N ALA A 94 -16.00 -8.27 5.14
CA ALA A 94 -15.20 -8.78 4.03
C ALA A 94 -15.95 -8.72 2.68
N ILE A 95 -17.26 -9.03 2.65
CA ILE A 95 -18.09 -8.86 1.44
C ILE A 95 -18.13 -7.39 0.99
N ILE A 96 -18.28 -6.44 1.91
CA ILE A 96 -18.30 -5.01 1.57
C ILE A 96 -16.96 -4.59 0.97
N ILE A 97 -15.84 -5.08 1.50
CA ILE A 97 -14.49 -4.83 0.96
C ILE A 97 -14.38 -5.35 -0.48
N ILE A 98 -14.80 -6.59 -0.74
CA ILE A 98 -14.72 -7.18 -2.10
C ILE A 98 -15.63 -6.44 -3.08
N ARG A 99 -16.83 -6.05 -2.67
CA ARG A 99 -17.74 -5.28 -3.52
C ARG A 99 -17.14 -3.94 -3.96
N ASN A 100 -16.30 -3.36 -3.11
CA ASN A 100 -15.56 -2.12 -3.39
C ASN A 100 -14.08 -2.38 -3.70
N ALA A 101 -13.70 -3.59 -4.13
CA ALA A 101 -12.31 -4.01 -4.25
C ALA A 101 -11.47 -3.07 -5.11
N SER A 102 -12.02 -2.54 -6.21
CA SER A 102 -11.30 -1.59 -7.07
C SER A 102 -10.89 -0.32 -6.32
N ALA A 103 -11.81 0.26 -5.53
CA ALA A 103 -11.53 1.49 -4.80
C ALA A 103 -10.56 1.24 -3.63
N VAL A 104 -10.75 0.13 -2.90
CA VAL A 104 -9.90 -0.23 -1.77
C VAL A 104 -8.48 -0.59 -2.24
N ALA A 105 -8.36 -1.40 -3.30
CA ALA A 105 -7.06 -1.77 -3.86
C ALA A 105 -6.29 -0.55 -4.36
N ASN A 106 -6.95 0.38 -5.08
CA ASN A 106 -6.31 1.61 -5.54
C ASN A 106 -5.89 2.53 -4.37
N PHE A 107 -6.63 2.54 -3.27
CA PHE A 107 -6.23 3.29 -2.08
C PHE A 107 -4.97 2.70 -1.43
N PHE A 108 -4.93 1.38 -1.21
CA PHE A 108 -3.78 0.75 -0.57
C PHE A 108 -2.54 0.68 -1.47
N ASN A 109 -2.71 0.39 -2.76
CA ASN A 109 -1.61 0.25 -3.70
C ASN A 109 -1.06 1.60 -4.14
N ASP A 110 -1.93 2.50 -4.59
CA ASP A 110 -1.50 3.74 -5.25
C ASP A 110 -1.39 4.87 -4.23
N VAL A 111 -2.43 5.15 -3.44
CA VAL A 111 -2.39 6.29 -2.49
C VAL A 111 -1.36 6.06 -1.40
N ILE A 112 -1.48 4.97 -0.63
CA ILE A 112 -0.56 4.71 0.49
C ILE A 112 0.82 4.33 -0.03
N GLY A 113 0.89 3.52 -1.09
CA GLY A 113 2.15 3.08 -1.69
C GLY A 113 2.99 4.24 -2.22
N ASP A 114 2.38 5.17 -2.96
CA ASP A 114 3.10 6.32 -3.53
C ASP A 114 3.53 7.30 -2.43
N ILE A 115 2.65 7.60 -1.47
CA ILE A 115 2.99 8.47 -0.34
C ILE A 115 4.16 7.88 0.46
N ALA A 116 4.11 6.59 0.79
CA ALA A 116 5.18 5.95 1.55
C ALA A 116 6.50 5.91 0.76
N SER A 117 6.45 5.74 -0.56
CA SER A 117 7.64 5.80 -1.43
C SER A 117 8.25 7.19 -1.51
N ILE A 118 7.43 8.24 -1.56
CA ILE A 118 7.90 9.63 -1.57
C ILE A 118 8.54 9.98 -0.22
N ILE A 119 7.86 9.62 0.88
CA ILE A 119 8.36 9.85 2.24
C ILE A 119 9.67 9.10 2.47
N SER A 120 9.78 7.83 2.03
CA SER A 120 11.01 7.07 2.19
C SER A 120 12.17 7.64 1.36
N GLY A 121 11.90 8.19 0.17
CA GLY A 121 12.89 8.91 -0.63
C GLY A 121 13.38 10.20 0.07
N ALA A 122 12.47 11.03 0.57
CA ALA A 122 12.81 12.22 1.35
C ALA A 122 13.61 11.86 2.62
N ALA A 123 13.19 10.79 3.29
CA ALA A 123 13.88 10.23 4.43
C ALA A 123 15.32 9.81 4.11
N SER A 124 15.54 9.10 2.99
CA SER A 124 16.88 8.71 2.56
C SER A 124 17.77 9.93 2.28
N ALA A 125 17.24 10.99 1.67
CA ALA A 125 17.99 12.22 1.43
C ALA A 125 18.44 12.91 2.73
N ILE A 126 17.56 12.94 3.75
CA ILE A 126 17.92 13.47 5.09
C ILE A 126 19.04 12.63 5.72
N ILE A 127 18.98 11.30 5.57
CA ILE A 127 20.01 10.39 6.08
C ILE A 127 21.35 10.64 5.38
N VAL A 128 21.35 10.81 4.04
CA VAL A 128 22.54 11.15 3.25
C VAL A 128 23.18 12.44 3.76
N ILE A 129 22.39 13.48 4.00
CA ILE A 129 22.88 14.77 4.53
C ILE A 129 23.58 14.55 5.87
N LYS A 130 22.92 13.83 6.81
CA LYS A 130 23.50 13.54 8.12
C LYS A 130 24.80 12.72 8.03
N ILE A 131 24.92 11.82 7.05
CA ILE A 131 26.12 10.99 6.88
C ILE A 131 27.28 11.87 6.41
N VAL A 132 27.05 12.72 5.42
CA VAL A 132 28.08 13.62 4.88
C VAL A 132 28.55 14.63 5.93
N GLU A 133 27.64 15.15 6.76
CA GLU A 133 27.99 16.06 7.86
C GLU A 133 28.86 15.40 8.93
N ASN A 134 28.70 14.10 9.19
CA ASN A 134 29.48 13.37 10.18
C ASN A 134 30.73 12.68 9.61
N PHE A 135 30.75 12.39 8.30
CA PHE A 135 31.81 11.67 7.62
C PHE A 135 32.24 12.46 6.36
N THR A 136 33.26 13.30 6.50
CA THR A 136 33.75 14.27 5.50
C THR A 136 34.39 13.67 4.23
N SER A 137 34.35 12.35 4.04
CA SER A 137 35.14 11.67 2.98
C SER A 137 34.35 11.25 1.73
N PHE A 138 33.03 11.46 1.68
CA PHE A 138 32.20 11.00 0.57
C PHE A 138 31.56 12.14 -0.23
N ASP A 139 31.59 12.02 -1.56
CA ASP A 139 30.82 12.88 -2.45
C ASP A 139 29.32 12.66 -2.24
N LYS A 140 28.62 13.70 -1.76
CA LYS A 140 27.18 13.67 -1.45
C LYS A 140 26.35 13.09 -2.60
N SER A 141 26.63 13.50 -3.84
CA SER A 141 25.86 13.09 -5.02
C SER A 141 25.96 11.58 -5.28
N TRP A 142 27.14 11.00 -5.14
CA TRP A 142 27.33 9.56 -5.34
C TRP A 142 26.65 8.74 -4.24
N LEU A 143 26.73 9.21 -2.99
CA LEU A 143 26.12 8.54 -1.85
C LEU A 143 24.58 8.58 -1.94
N ASP A 144 24.01 9.71 -2.37
CA ASP A 144 22.57 9.85 -2.60
C ASP A 144 22.06 8.89 -3.69
N ILE A 145 22.73 8.85 -4.84
CA ILE A 145 22.39 7.94 -5.95
C ILE A 145 22.46 6.48 -5.49
N LEU A 146 23.50 6.12 -4.73
CA LEU A 146 23.71 4.76 -4.28
C LEU A 146 22.63 4.33 -3.28
N ILE A 147 22.30 5.17 -2.30
CA ILE A 147 21.24 4.87 -1.32
C ILE A 147 19.88 4.82 -2.01
N ALA A 148 19.55 5.78 -2.88
CA ALA A 148 18.29 5.80 -3.61
C ALA A 148 18.12 4.55 -4.50
N SER A 149 19.20 4.11 -5.17
CA SER A 149 19.19 2.91 -6.01
C SER A 149 18.97 1.63 -5.20
N ILE A 150 19.64 1.50 -4.04
CA ILE A 150 19.43 0.37 -3.13
C ILE A 150 17.99 0.37 -2.60
N LEU A 151 17.49 1.53 -2.18
CA LEU A 151 16.12 1.69 -1.69
C LEU A 151 15.10 1.28 -2.75
N ALA A 152 15.28 1.73 -3.99
CA ALA A 152 14.42 1.36 -5.11
C ALA A 152 14.43 -0.16 -5.37
N ALA A 153 15.62 -0.79 -5.37
CA ALA A 153 15.74 -2.24 -5.55
C ALA A 153 15.03 -3.02 -4.43
N ILE A 154 15.17 -2.60 -3.17
CA ILE A 154 14.49 -3.21 -2.01
C ILE A 154 12.97 -3.05 -2.14
N MET A 155 12.48 -1.86 -2.50
CA MET A 155 11.05 -1.59 -2.64
C MET A 155 10.42 -2.46 -3.73
N VAL A 156 11.03 -2.53 -4.91
CA VAL A 156 10.51 -3.30 -6.05
C VAL A 156 10.56 -4.80 -5.77
N SER A 157 11.68 -5.31 -5.25
CA SER A 157 11.81 -6.74 -4.91
C SER A 157 10.85 -7.14 -3.78
N GLY A 158 10.73 -6.31 -2.74
CA GLY A 158 9.80 -6.51 -1.63
C GLY A 158 8.34 -6.59 -2.09
N LYS A 159 7.91 -5.66 -2.97
CA LYS A 159 6.57 -5.72 -3.58
C LYS A 159 6.36 -6.99 -4.40
N ALA A 160 7.35 -7.42 -5.19
CA ALA A 160 7.22 -8.64 -5.99
C ALA A 160 6.98 -9.89 -5.11
N ILE A 161 7.74 -10.03 -4.03
CA ILE A 161 7.58 -11.12 -3.06
C ILE A 161 6.22 -11.01 -2.35
N GLY A 162 5.87 -9.80 -1.88
CA GLY A 162 4.62 -9.52 -1.18
C GLY A 162 3.38 -9.85 -2.02
N LYS A 163 3.38 -9.50 -3.31
CA LYS A 163 2.27 -9.82 -4.24
C LYS A 163 2.08 -11.32 -4.43
N GLY A 164 3.18 -12.07 -4.56
CA GLY A 164 3.11 -13.54 -4.66
C GLY A 164 2.44 -14.17 -3.43
N PHE A 165 2.77 -13.68 -2.23
CA PHE A 165 2.12 -14.10 -0.99
C PHE A 165 0.66 -13.64 -0.91
N ALA A 166 0.38 -12.40 -1.31
CA ALA A 166 -0.94 -11.80 -1.27
C ALA A 166 -1.95 -12.54 -2.15
N ILE A 167 -1.56 -12.93 -3.36
CA ILE A 167 -2.43 -13.65 -4.29
C ILE A 167 -2.76 -15.05 -3.74
N LYS A 168 -1.75 -15.77 -3.23
CA LYS A 168 -1.95 -17.12 -2.66
C LYS A 168 -2.90 -17.10 -1.45
N ASN A 169 -2.83 -16.06 -0.62
CA ASN A 169 -3.60 -15.94 0.61
C ASN A 169 -4.71 -14.87 0.53
N ALA A 170 -5.15 -14.51 -0.69
CA ALA A 170 -6.00 -13.34 -0.91
C ALA A 170 -7.28 -13.37 -0.05
N ASN A 171 -8.01 -14.48 -0.08
CA ASN A 171 -9.26 -14.63 0.68
C ASN A 171 -9.05 -14.55 2.19
N PHE A 172 -7.93 -15.08 2.69
CA PHE A 172 -7.60 -15.05 4.11
C PHE A 172 -7.22 -13.64 4.58
N ILE A 173 -6.45 -12.91 3.77
CA ILE A 173 -6.07 -11.52 4.05
C ILE A 173 -7.32 -10.63 4.07
N VAL A 174 -8.20 -10.77 3.08
CA VAL A 174 -9.46 -10.01 3.02
C VAL A 174 -10.39 -10.35 4.17
N TYR A 175 -10.49 -11.64 4.54
CA TYR A 175 -11.23 -12.04 5.74
C TYR A 175 -10.65 -11.40 7.00
N LYS A 176 -9.34 -11.41 7.21
CA LYS A 176 -8.70 -10.75 8.35
C LYS A 176 -8.99 -9.26 8.39
N LEU A 177 -8.96 -8.58 7.25
CA LEU A 177 -9.32 -7.16 7.15
C LEU A 177 -10.78 -6.94 7.55
N GLY A 178 -11.71 -7.76 7.04
CA GLY A 178 -13.11 -7.73 7.45
C GLY A 178 -13.31 -7.99 8.94
N TYR A 179 -12.56 -8.94 9.51
CA TYR A 179 -12.57 -9.26 10.93
C TYR A 179 -12.09 -8.08 11.79
N VAL A 180 -11.00 -7.41 11.40
CA VAL A 180 -10.53 -6.20 12.11
C VAL A 180 -11.59 -5.09 12.06
N ILE A 181 -12.18 -4.86 10.89
CA ILE A 181 -13.24 -3.84 10.73
C ILE A 181 -14.47 -4.20 11.56
N SER A 182 -14.78 -5.48 11.75
CA SER A 182 -15.92 -5.93 12.57
C SER A 182 -15.81 -5.56 14.06
N PHE A 183 -14.61 -5.25 14.57
CA PHE A 183 -14.48 -4.71 15.93
C PHE A 183 -14.92 -3.25 16.04
N PHE A 184 -14.74 -2.48 14.97
CA PHE A 184 -15.13 -1.06 14.92
C PHE A 184 -16.56 -0.88 14.42
N SER A 185 -17.02 -1.81 13.58
CA SER A 185 -18.41 -1.92 13.16
C SER A 185 -19.20 -2.57 14.30
N LYS A 186 -19.62 -1.76 15.28
CA LYS A 186 -20.58 -2.20 16.31
C LYS A 186 -21.75 -2.90 15.62
N GLU A 187 -21.86 -4.22 15.79
CA GLU A 187 -23.04 -4.95 15.33
C GLU A 187 -24.28 -4.36 16.02
N LYS A 188 -25.18 -3.77 15.22
CA LYS A 188 -26.61 -3.97 15.46
C LYS A 188 -26.85 -5.45 15.17
N ILE A 189 -26.83 -6.24 16.24
CA ILE A 189 -27.40 -7.59 16.28
C ILE A 189 -28.89 -7.48 15.97
#